data_AF-A0A7K2ZF43-F1
#
_entry.id   AF-A0A7K2ZF43-F1
#
_cell.length_a   1.000
_cell.length_b   1.000
_cell.length_c   1.000
_cell.angle_alpha   90.00
_cell.angle_beta   90.00
_cell.angle_gamma   90.00
#
_symmetry.space_group_name_H-M   'P 1'
#
loop_
_entity.id
_entity.type
_entity.pdbx_description
1 polymer ?
#
loop_
_entity_poly.entity_id
_entity_poly.type
_entity_poly.pdbx_seq_one_letter_code
_entity_poly.pdbx_strand_id
1 'polypeptide(L)'
;RSDAHLAATGERPKVFIAALGPAAAHTARASFAVNLFGAGGIEAVHRPVSVDAATAGEALTASGASVACLCSSDALYAEQTAEVAGALKSAGAAQVFLAGRPGEYADVDSYVFAGCDTVAVLTSVLDRMGVA
;
A
#
# COMPACT_ATOMS: atom_id res chain seq x y z
N ARG A 1 -16.81 4.39 10.29
CA ARG A 1 -15.37 4.67 10.13
C ARG A 1 -15.12 5.44 8.84
N SER A 2 -14.94 4.79 7.68
CA SER A 2 -14.64 5.51 6.43
C SER A 2 -15.66 6.60 6.04
N ASP A 3 -16.97 6.34 6.15
CA ASP A 3 -17.98 7.38 5.83
C ASP A 3 -17.99 8.54 6.83
N ALA A 4 -17.69 8.28 8.11
CA ALA A 4 -17.55 9.33 9.11
C ALA A 4 -16.31 10.18 8.84
N HIS A 5 -15.20 9.55 8.41
CA HIS A 5 -14.01 10.25 7.95
C HIS A 5 -14.30 11.11 6.73
N LEU A 6 -14.96 10.55 5.71
CA LEU A 6 -15.39 11.30 4.53
C LEU A 6 -16.25 12.52 4.89
N ALA A 7 -17.19 12.36 5.83
CA ALA A 7 -18.02 13.46 6.29
C ALA A 7 -17.22 14.53 7.07
N ALA A 8 -16.15 14.15 7.77
CA ALA A 8 -15.35 15.05 8.60
C ALA A 8 -14.21 15.75 7.82
N THR A 9 -13.57 15.06 6.87
CA THR A 9 -12.36 15.54 6.17
C THR A 9 -12.61 15.89 4.70
N GLY A 10 -13.74 15.44 4.13
CA GLY A 10 -14.07 15.62 2.72
C GLY A 10 -13.47 14.56 1.79
N GLU A 11 -12.64 13.65 2.30
CA GLU A 11 -12.02 12.59 1.52
C GLU A 11 -12.07 11.24 2.26
N ARG A 12 -11.96 10.13 1.52
CA ARG A 12 -11.77 8.81 2.14
C ARG A 12 -10.32 8.64 2.58
N PRO A 13 -10.05 7.76 3.56
CA PRO A 13 -8.68 7.36 3.87
C PRO A 13 -8.03 6.75 2.62
N LYS A 14 -6.79 7.10 2.32
CA LYS A 14 -6.11 6.69 1.07
C LYS A 14 -4.94 5.76 1.35
N VAL A 15 -4.74 4.79 0.45
CA VAL A 15 -3.54 3.95 0.36
C VAL A 15 -2.96 4.03 -1.05
N PHE A 16 -1.66 4.22 -1.14
CA PHE A 16 -0.95 4.21 -2.42
C PHE A 16 -0.59 2.79 -2.83
N ILE A 17 -0.92 2.39 -4.06
CA ILE A 17 -0.55 1.09 -4.61
C ILE A 17 0.74 1.24 -5.41
N ALA A 18 1.85 0.86 -4.80
CA ALA A 18 3.18 0.87 -5.38
C ALA A 18 3.44 -0.44 -6.13
N ALA A 19 3.01 -0.49 -7.39
CA ALA A 19 3.23 -1.64 -8.26
C ALA A 19 4.66 -1.66 -8.83
N LEU A 20 5.37 -2.78 -8.73
CA LEU A 20 6.77 -2.90 -9.20
C LEU A 20 6.89 -3.83 -10.40
N GLY A 21 7.73 -3.43 -11.36
CA GLY A 21 8.00 -4.19 -12.57
C GLY A 21 6.89 -4.11 -13.62
N PRO A 22 6.85 -5.03 -14.59
CA PRO A 22 5.85 -5.02 -15.66
C PRO A 22 4.46 -5.42 -15.17
N ALA A 23 3.41 -5.01 -15.89
CA ALA A 23 2.01 -5.33 -15.57
C ALA A 23 1.77 -6.81 -15.28
N ALA A 24 2.39 -7.72 -16.04
CA ALA A 24 2.29 -9.16 -15.82
C ALA A 24 2.78 -9.62 -14.44
N ALA A 25 3.73 -8.90 -13.84
CA ALA A 25 4.29 -9.22 -12.52
C ALA A 25 3.42 -8.70 -11.37
N HIS A 26 2.82 -7.50 -11.50
CA HIS A 26 2.15 -6.84 -10.39
C HIS A 26 0.61 -6.85 -10.44
N THR A 27 -0.02 -7.05 -11.60
CA THR A 27 -1.47 -6.83 -11.77
C THR A 27 -2.32 -7.65 -10.81
N ALA A 28 -1.98 -8.92 -10.60
CA ALA A 28 -2.74 -9.79 -9.69
C ALA A 28 -2.70 -9.27 -8.24
N ARG A 29 -1.51 -8.87 -7.77
CA ARG A 29 -1.31 -8.37 -6.41
C ARG A 29 -1.85 -6.96 -6.21
N ALA A 30 -1.69 -6.08 -7.20
CA ALA A 30 -2.26 -4.75 -7.20
C ALA A 30 -3.79 -4.83 -7.14
N SER A 31 -4.41 -5.68 -7.96
CA SER A 31 -5.86 -5.89 -7.95
C SER A 31 -6.34 -6.46 -6.61
N PHE A 32 -5.61 -7.42 -6.03
CA PHE A 32 -5.90 -7.95 -4.70
C PHE A 32 -5.86 -6.83 -3.64
N ALA A 33 -4.81 -6.03 -3.61
CA ALA A 33 -4.65 -4.93 -2.65
C ALA A 33 -5.76 -3.88 -2.82
N VAL A 34 -6.05 -3.44 -4.05
CA VAL A 34 -7.13 -2.50 -4.35
C VAL A 34 -8.47 -2.98 -3.78
N ASN A 35 -8.82 -4.25 -4.03
CA ASN A 35 -10.07 -4.82 -3.54
C ASN A 35 -10.08 -4.98 -2.01
N LEU A 36 -8.95 -5.41 -1.42
CA LEU A 36 -8.80 -5.59 0.03
C LEU A 36 -9.01 -4.28 0.79
N PHE A 37 -8.29 -3.23 0.39
CA PHE A 37 -8.40 -1.92 1.03
C PHE A 37 -9.75 -1.25 0.73
N GLY A 38 -10.26 -1.41 -0.50
CA GLY A 38 -11.60 -0.95 -0.88
C GLY A 38 -12.71 -1.56 -0.02
N ALA A 39 -12.60 -2.85 0.34
CA ALA A 39 -13.53 -3.50 1.26
C ALA A 39 -13.53 -2.87 2.67
N GLY A 40 -12.40 -2.28 3.09
CA GLY A 40 -12.30 -1.49 4.32
C GLY A 40 -12.76 -0.03 4.19
N GLY A 41 -13.24 0.38 3.01
CA GLY A 41 -13.58 1.76 2.70
C GLY A 41 -12.36 2.67 2.53
N ILE A 42 -11.17 2.11 2.28
CA ILE A 42 -9.94 2.85 2.02
C ILE A 42 -9.81 2.99 0.49
N GLU A 43 -9.62 4.21 0.03
CA GLU A 43 -9.39 4.51 -1.38
C GLU A 43 -7.97 4.06 -1.79
N ALA A 44 -7.89 3.10 -2.70
CA ALA A 44 -6.63 2.64 -3.25
C ALA A 44 -6.23 3.46 -4.48
N VAL A 45 -5.22 4.32 -4.32
CA VAL A 45 -4.67 5.15 -5.40
C VAL A 45 -3.59 4.36 -6.13
N HIS A 46 -3.92 3.84 -7.32
CA HIS A 46 -2.98 3.10 -8.18
C HIS A 46 -2.58 3.91 -9.40
N ARG A 47 -1.87 5.02 -9.18
CA ARG A 47 -1.25 5.82 -10.25
C ARG A 47 0.09 6.37 -9.78
N PRO A 48 1.18 6.24 -10.57
CA PRO A 48 1.25 5.62 -11.90
C PRO A 48 1.07 4.09 -11.88
N VAL A 49 0.96 3.46 -13.06
CA VAL A 49 0.71 2.01 -13.21
C VAL A 49 1.79 1.17 -12.53
N SER A 50 3.03 1.63 -12.55
CA SER A 50 4.19 1.05 -11.89
C SER A 50 5.13 2.14 -11.41
N VAL A 51 5.91 1.84 -10.38
CA VAL A 51 6.97 2.68 -9.81
C VAL A 51 8.25 1.88 -9.61
N ASP A 52 9.35 2.61 -9.43
CA ASP A 52 10.65 2.12 -8.99
C ASP A 52 11.13 2.94 -7.77
N ALA A 53 12.34 2.68 -7.27
CA ALA A 53 12.87 3.37 -6.11
C ALA A 53 13.04 4.88 -6.31
N ALA A 54 13.27 5.33 -7.55
CA ALA A 54 13.44 6.74 -7.88
C ALA A 54 12.10 7.50 -7.92
N THR A 55 11.03 6.83 -8.36
CA THR A 55 9.72 7.44 -8.61
C THR A 55 8.69 7.20 -7.51
N ALA A 56 8.90 6.20 -6.64
CA ALA A 56 7.92 5.80 -5.63
C ALA A 56 7.62 6.92 -4.60
N GLY A 57 8.61 7.69 -4.19
CA GLY A 57 8.42 8.78 -3.22
C GLY A 57 7.58 9.94 -3.76
N GLU A 58 7.83 10.35 -5.00
CA GLU A 58 7.04 11.39 -5.68
C GLU A 58 5.61 10.89 -5.91
N ALA A 59 5.44 9.65 -6.37
CA ALA A 59 4.15 9.04 -6.60
C ALA A 59 3.31 8.93 -5.30
N LEU A 60 3.93 8.56 -4.18
CA LEU A 60 3.28 8.56 -2.87
C LEU A 60 2.79 9.95 -2.51
N THR A 61 3.64 10.97 -2.64
CA THR A 61 3.29 12.36 -2.33
C THR A 61 2.13 12.83 -3.20
N ALA A 62 2.18 12.56 -4.51
CA ALA A 62 1.14 12.91 -5.46
C ALA A 62 -0.20 12.17 -5.20
N SER A 63 -0.15 10.97 -4.61
CA SER A 63 -1.35 10.21 -4.24
C SER A 63 -2.11 10.81 -3.06
N GLY A 64 -1.44 11.62 -2.22
CA GLY A 64 -1.99 12.13 -0.96
C GLY A 64 -2.18 11.05 0.11
N ALA A 65 -1.70 9.83 -0.10
CA ALA A 65 -1.75 8.75 0.89
C ALA A 65 -0.58 8.84 1.88
N SER A 66 -0.83 8.50 3.14
CA SER A 66 0.21 8.32 4.17
C SER A 66 0.65 6.86 4.33
N VAL A 67 -0.03 5.94 3.65
CA VAL A 67 0.24 4.50 3.67
C VAL A 67 0.45 4.01 2.24
N ALA A 68 1.42 3.13 2.05
CA ALA A 68 1.72 2.51 0.76
C ALA A 68 1.60 0.98 0.82
N CYS A 69 1.30 0.34 -0.30
CA CYS A 69 1.29 -1.12 -0.45
C CYS A 69 2.08 -1.55 -1.69
N LEU A 70 3.18 -2.28 -1.46
CA LEU A 70 4.06 -2.83 -2.48
C LEU A 70 3.41 -4.05 -3.13
N CYS A 71 3.25 -4.00 -4.45
CA CYS A 71 2.61 -5.03 -5.25
C CYS A 71 3.55 -5.47 -6.38
N SER A 72 4.06 -6.70 -6.33
CA SER A 72 4.91 -7.25 -7.39
C SER A 72 4.85 -8.78 -7.45
N SER A 73 5.76 -9.43 -8.18
CA SER A 73 5.99 -10.87 -8.11
C SER A 73 6.94 -11.22 -6.97
N ASP A 74 6.93 -12.48 -6.48
CA ASP A 74 7.85 -12.89 -5.41
C ASP A 74 9.32 -12.79 -5.83
N ALA A 75 9.59 -13.03 -7.12
CA ALA A 75 10.93 -12.89 -7.69
C ALA A 75 11.44 -11.44 -7.62
N LEU A 76 10.60 -10.46 -7.97
CA LEU A 76 10.99 -9.05 -7.97
C LEU A 76 11.07 -8.46 -6.56
N TYR A 77 10.41 -9.05 -5.58
CA TYR A 77 10.51 -8.58 -4.21
C TYR A 77 11.92 -8.73 -3.63
N ALA A 78 12.64 -9.81 -3.96
CA ALA A 78 14.01 -10.01 -3.47
C ALA A 78 14.99 -8.93 -3.95
N GLU A 79 14.70 -8.31 -5.09
CA GLU A 79 15.59 -7.36 -5.74
C GLU A 79 15.25 -5.90 -5.42
N GLN A 80 13.96 -5.54 -5.41
CA GLN A 80 13.53 -4.14 -5.44
C GLN A 80 12.81 -3.67 -4.16
N THR A 81 12.36 -4.59 -3.29
CA THR A 81 11.51 -4.21 -2.14
C THR A 81 12.21 -3.25 -1.19
N ALA A 82 13.46 -3.52 -0.82
CA ALA A 82 14.16 -2.72 0.18
C ALA A 82 14.37 -1.28 -0.29
N GLU A 83 14.80 -1.09 -1.54
CA GLU A 83 15.02 0.25 -2.10
C GLU A 83 13.72 1.04 -2.23
N VAL A 84 12.65 0.39 -2.73
CA VAL A 84 11.36 1.06 -2.91
C VAL A 84 10.69 1.35 -1.57
N ALA A 85 10.74 0.42 -0.61
CA ALA A 85 10.24 0.63 0.74
C ALA A 85 10.97 1.78 1.44
N GLY A 86 12.30 1.84 1.33
CA GLY A 86 13.12 2.92 1.85
C GLY A 86 12.79 4.27 1.20
N ALA A 87 12.54 4.30 -0.11
CA ALA A 87 12.10 5.51 -0.83
C ALA A 87 10.72 6.00 -0.35
N LEU A 88 9.77 5.08 -0.14
CA LEU A 88 8.44 5.40 0.40
C LEU A 88 8.53 5.94 1.82
N LYS A 89 9.32 5.30 2.69
CA LYS A 89 9.56 5.78 4.07
C LYS A 89 10.21 7.16 4.08
N SER A 90 11.22 7.37 3.23
CA SER A 90 11.91 8.65 3.11
C SER A 90 10.99 9.77 2.57
N ALA A 91 9.99 9.41 1.77
CA ALA A 91 8.93 10.33 1.31
C ALA A 91 7.82 10.58 2.35
N GLY A 92 7.89 9.94 3.53
CA GLY A 92 6.94 10.16 4.61
C GLY A 92 5.82 9.12 4.72
N ALA A 93 5.97 7.94 4.11
CA ALA A 93 5.05 6.83 4.36
C ALA A 93 5.07 6.47 5.86
N ALA A 94 3.94 6.68 6.55
CA ALA A 94 3.75 6.25 7.92
C ALA A 94 3.81 4.71 8.02
N GLN A 95 3.29 4.03 7.00
CA GLN A 95 3.33 2.57 6.91
C GLN A 95 3.48 2.07 5.47
N VAL A 96 4.28 1.03 5.31
CA VAL A 96 4.49 0.30 4.07
C VAL A 96 4.03 -1.14 4.26
N PHE A 97 3.01 -1.51 3.50
CA PHE A 97 2.52 -2.87 3.35
C PHE A 97 3.20 -3.57 2.19
N LEU A 98 3.23 -4.90 2.25
CA LEU A 98 3.56 -5.74 1.11
C LEU A 98 2.42 -6.70 0.83
N ALA A 99 1.93 -6.74 -0.41
CA ALA A 99 0.98 -7.73 -0.86
C ALA A 99 1.71 -9.04 -1.13
N GLY A 100 1.63 -10.01 -0.23
CA GLY A 100 2.40 -11.25 -0.34
C GLY A 100 2.59 -11.95 0.99
N ARG A 101 3.20 -13.13 0.92
CA ARG A 101 3.53 -13.89 2.12
C ARG A 101 4.59 -13.11 2.94
N PRO A 102 4.57 -13.23 4.27
CA PRO A 102 5.60 -12.63 5.11
C PRO A 102 7.01 -13.03 4.68
N GLY A 103 7.90 -12.05 4.59
CA GLY A 103 9.32 -12.21 4.35
C GLY A 103 10.13 -11.27 5.25
N GLU A 104 11.44 -11.30 5.12
CA GLU A 104 12.32 -10.34 5.79
C GLU A 104 12.76 -9.30 4.76
N TYR A 105 12.00 -8.19 4.70
CA TYR A 105 12.33 -7.03 3.89
C TYR A 105 12.49 -5.81 4.80
N ALA A 106 13.58 -5.07 4.62
CA ALA A 106 13.76 -3.81 5.31
C ALA A 106 12.63 -2.82 4.95
N ASP A 107 12.24 -1.99 5.92
CA ASP A 107 11.25 -0.93 5.76
C ASP A 107 9.81 -1.36 5.39
N VAL A 108 9.53 -2.67 5.41
CA VAL A 108 8.16 -3.22 5.31
C VAL A 108 7.60 -3.47 6.71
N ASP A 109 6.49 -2.83 7.04
CA ASP A 109 5.90 -2.92 8.38
C ASP A 109 4.89 -4.07 8.52
N SER A 110 4.25 -4.47 7.43
CA SER A 110 3.10 -5.38 7.46
C SER A 110 2.85 -6.07 6.13
N TYR A 111 2.18 -7.22 6.19
CA TYR A 111 1.93 -8.08 5.03
C TYR A 111 0.43 -8.32 4.86
N VAL A 112 -0.04 -8.30 3.61
CA VAL A 112 -1.41 -8.67 3.24
C VAL A 112 -1.39 -9.80 2.23
N PHE A 113 -2.10 -10.89 2.53
CA PHE A 113 -2.17 -12.07 1.68
C PHE A 113 -3.50 -12.80 1.83
N ALA A 114 -3.84 -13.64 0.86
CA ALA A 114 -5.03 -14.47 0.93
C ALA A 114 -4.98 -15.39 2.16
N GLY A 115 -5.98 -15.27 3.04
CA GLY A 115 -6.04 -16.00 4.31
C GLY A 115 -5.49 -15.25 5.53
N CYS A 116 -5.02 -14.00 5.38
CA CYS A 116 -4.75 -13.15 6.54
C CYS A 116 -6.05 -12.72 7.23
N ASP A 117 -5.96 -12.37 8.52
CA ASP A 117 -7.07 -11.74 9.24
C ASP A 117 -7.29 -10.32 8.69
N THR A 118 -8.16 -10.25 7.69
CA THR A 118 -8.44 -9.03 6.93
C THR A 118 -9.07 -7.96 7.83
N VAL A 119 -9.90 -8.36 8.78
CA VAL A 119 -10.56 -7.41 9.69
C VAL A 119 -9.53 -6.79 10.63
N ALA A 120 -8.64 -7.60 11.21
CA ALA A 120 -7.56 -7.10 12.05
C ALA A 120 -6.62 -6.15 11.30
N VAL A 121 -6.23 -6.50 10.07
CA VAL A 121 -5.37 -5.64 9.24
C VAL A 121 -6.05 -4.32 8.92
N LEU A 122 -7.28 -4.35 8.39
CA LEU A 122 -7.99 -3.13 7.99
C LEU A 122 -8.29 -2.24 9.21
N THR A 123 -8.61 -2.83 10.36
CA THR A 123 -8.80 -2.10 11.62
C THR A 123 -7.51 -1.39 12.01
N SER A 124 -6.37 -2.10 12.00
CA SER A 124 -5.07 -1.51 12.34
C SER A 124 -4.66 -0.40 11.37
N VAL A 125 -4.96 -0.53 10.07
CA VAL A 125 -4.66 0.51 9.07
C VAL A 125 -5.47 1.76 9.37
N LEU A 126 -6.78 1.62 9.57
CA LEU A 126 -7.67 2.74 9.85
C LEU A 126 -7.31 3.44 11.17
N ASP A 127 -6.93 2.68 12.21
CA ASP A 127 -6.47 3.24 13.48
C ASP A 127 -5.22 4.12 13.29
N ARG A 128 -4.25 3.63 12.51
CA ARG A 128 -3.00 4.37 12.22
C ARG A 128 -3.23 5.59 11.33
N MET A 129 -4.24 5.55 10.46
CA MET A 129 -4.70 6.71 9.70
C MET A 129 -5.51 7.72 10.55
N GLY A 130 -5.77 7.42 11.84
CA GLY A 130 -6.57 8.28 12.72
C GLY A 130 -8.06 8.31 12.37
N VAL A 131 -8.57 7.26 11.71
CA VAL A 131 -9.95 7.18 11.23
C VAL A 131 -10.85 6.63 12.32
N ALA A 132 -11.64 7.49 12.99
CA ALA A 132 -12.61 7.06 13.99
C ALA A 132 -13.85 6.37 13.39
#